data_AF-A0A067BMP7-F1
#
_entry.id   AF-A0A067BMP7-F1
#
_cell.length_a   1.000
_cell.length_b   1.000
_cell.length_c   1.000
_cell.angle_alpha   90.00
_cell.angle_beta   90.00
_cell.angle_gamma   90.00
#
_symmetry.space_group_name_H-M   'P 1'
#
loop_
_entity.id
_entity.type
_entity.pdbx_description
1 polymer ?
#
loop_
_entity_poly.entity_id
_entity_poly.type
_entity_poly.pdbx_seq_one_letter_code
_entity_poly.pdbx_strand_id
1 'polypeptide(L)'
;MPTPWAESADLVARFRALDSAGVVGDALVPSSPPPPATARLDTHGLVWSDLTALAKEALLWDMGLVRASTFPDDVAQVYTACAGTSNMGDSMASIAVSEAAFLASQANATVRACAGADGNYSRQENAHGMFLGKVVKCAVPLLPDTTTPNSYASMWAQDGLDATTVPDPRLWRHEWHSIGFPSFLLYAIHTVPAQFAETAWGKCPSATSPGSLIVPCTVYKPSNYSSMVFSPPNVEWCLPRPSTAMDAWLAAIHDAKTHRDTPDPASCCWG
;
A
#
# COMPACT_ATOMS: atom_id res chain seq x y z
N MET A 1 13.27 9.08 17.76
CA MET A 1 12.77 7.68 17.73
C MET A 1 12.25 7.45 16.33
N PRO A 2 12.55 6.33 15.66
CA PRO A 2 11.97 6.03 14.35
C PRO A 2 10.44 6.06 14.45
N THR A 3 9.76 6.48 13.37
CA THR A 3 8.29 6.45 13.33
C THR A 3 7.81 5.01 13.58
N PRO A 4 6.64 4.81 14.23
CA PRO A 4 6.06 3.47 14.34
C PRO A 4 5.73 2.87 12.95
N TRP A 5 5.74 3.71 11.91
CA TRP A 5 5.42 3.36 10.54
C TRP A 5 6.64 2.96 9.71
N ALA A 6 7.87 3.23 10.16
CA ALA A 6 9.08 3.13 9.34
C ALA A 6 9.22 1.78 8.62
N GLU A 7 8.87 0.68 9.28
CA GLU A 7 8.86 -0.67 8.69
C GLU A 7 7.47 -1.33 8.74
N SER A 8 6.40 -0.54 8.81
CA SER A 8 5.03 -1.03 8.85
C SER A 8 4.29 -0.68 7.57
N ALA A 9 3.50 -1.62 7.06
CA ALA A 9 2.56 -1.37 5.97
C ALA A 9 1.11 -1.30 6.48
N ASP A 10 0.91 -1.07 7.79
CA ASP A 10 -0.42 -0.93 8.41
C ASP A 10 -1.05 0.43 8.10
N LEU A 11 -1.44 0.62 6.84
CA LEU A 11 -2.09 1.85 6.42
C LEU A 11 -3.49 1.99 7.00
N VAL A 12 -4.16 0.91 7.41
CA VAL A 12 -5.46 0.99 8.10
C VAL A 12 -5.31 1.79 9.39
N ALA A 13 -4.33 1.43 10.23
CA ALA A 13 -4.05 2.15 11.46
C ALA A 13 -3.58 3.59 11.19
N ARG A 14 -2.78 3.80 10.13
CA ARG A 14 -2.30 5.14 9.74
C ARG A 14 -3.45 6.05 9.30
N PHE A 15 -4.33 5.59 8.39
CA PHE A 15 -5.50 6.33 7.95
C PHE A 15 -6.48 6.60 9.08
N ARG A 16 -6.68 5.65 10.00
CA ARG A 16 -7.52 5.86 11.18
C ARG A 16 -6.97 6.93 12.11
N ALA A 17 -5.64 6.99 12.29
CA ALA A 17 -5.00 8.03 13.08
C ALA A 17 -5.15 9.42 12.43
N LEU A 18 -5.00 9.51 11.11
CA LEU A 18 -5.23 10.74 10.33
C LEU A 18 -6.69 11.22 10.45
N ASP A 19 -7.65 10.31 10.29
CA ASP A 19 -9.08 10.61 10.40
C ASP A 19 -9.44 11.08 11.82
N SER A 20 -8.88 10.43 12.85
CA SER A 20 -9.05 10.82 14.26
C SER A 20 -8.42 12.19 14.58
N ALA A 21 -7.38 12.59 13.83
CA ALA A 21 -6.75 13.90 13.94
C ALA A 21 -7.47 14.99 13.11
N GLY A 22 -8.55 14.64 12.40
CA GLY A 22 -9.30 15.57 11.56
C GLY A 22 -8.59 15.95 10.27
N VAL A 23 -7.60 15.17 9.83
CA VAL A 23 -6.95 15.37 8.53
C VAL A 23 -7.93 15.02 7.42
N VAL A 24 -8.11 15.93 6.47
CA VAL A 24 -8.94 15.68 5.29
C VAL A 24 -8.11 14.94 4.26
N GLY A 25 -8.56 13.75 3.86
CA GLY A 25 -7.91 12.98 2.80
C GLY A 25 -8.04 13.68 1.44
N ASP A 26 -6.91 13.84 0.74
CA ASP A 26 -6.81 14.16 -0.70
C ASP A 26 -6.73 12.88 -1.57
N ALA A 27 -6.91 11.73 -0.93
CA ALA A 27 -7.09 10.38 -1.43
C ALA A 27 -7.74 10.25 -2.82
N LEU A 28 -7.02 9.63 -3.75
CA LEU A 28 -7.54 9.26 -5.07
C LEU A 28 -8.23 7.90 -5.03
N VAL A 29 -9.46 7.87 -4.53
CA VAL A 29 -10.29 6.66 -4.42
C VAL A 29 -11.28 6.49 -5.58
N PRO A 30 -11.65 5.25 -5.96
CA PRO A 30 -12.70 4.97 -6.92
C PRO A 30 -14.02 5.69 -6.60
N SER A 31 -14.73 6.08 -7.66
CA SER A 31 -16.05 6.70 -7.58
C SER A 31 -17.12 5.74 -7.02
N SER A 32 -16.92 4.43 -7.23
CA SER A 32 -17.76 3.35 -6.73
C SER A 32 -16.90 2.23 -6.14
N PRO A 33 -17.39 1.48 -5.13
CA PRO A 33 -16.61 0.44 -4.48
C PRO A 33 -16.35 -0.72 -5.46
N PRO A 34 -15.11 -1.24 -5.55
CA PRO A 34 -14.86 -2.50 -6.22
C PRO A 34 -15.66 -3.64 -5.56
N PRO A 35 -16.03 -4.71 -6.29
CA PRO A 35 -16.93 -5.76 -5.77
C PRO A 35 -16.53 -6.37 -4.41
N PRO A 36 -15.22 -6.64 -4.13
CA PRO A 36 -14.82 -7.10 -2.81
C PRO A 36 -15.14 -6.08 -1.70
N ALA A 37 -14.90 -4.78 -1.95
CA ALA A 37 -15.20 -3.72 -1.01
C ALA A 37 -16.70 -3.58 -0.77
N THR A 38 -17.52 -3.72 -1.82
CA THR A 38 -19.00 -3.77 -1.68
C THR A 38 -19.42 -4.91 -0.75
N ALA A 39 -18.95 -6.13 -1.02
CA ALA A 39 -19.29 -7.28 -0.19
C ALA A 39 -18.87 -7.10 1.27
N ARG A 40 -17.71 -6.46 1.52
CA ARG A 40 -17.26 -6.14 2.88
C ARG A 40 -18.17 -5.12 3.57
N LEU A 41 -18.54 -4.05 2.88
CA LEU A 41 -19.44 -3.03 3.42
C LEU A 41 -20.84 -3.57 3.72
N ASP A 42 -21.37 -4.44 2.85
CA ASP A 42 -22.67 -5.10 3.05
C ASP A 42 -22.72 -5.89 4.36
N THR A 43 -21.61 -6.56 4.75
CA THR A 43 -21.54 -7.29 6.03
C THR A 43 -21.64 -6.38 7.26
N HIS A 44 -21.41 -5.08 7.09
CA HIS A 44 -21.53 -4.05 8.12
C HIS A 44 -22.76 -3.15 7.93
N GLY A 45 -23.65 -3.41 6.96
CA GLY A 45 -24.81 -2.55 6.68
C GLY A 45 -24.43 -1.15 6.19
N LEU A 46 -23.26 -1.02 5.56
CA LEU A 46 -22.72 0.24 5.06
C LEU A 46 -22.76 0.31 3.54
N VAL A 47 -22.76 1.52 3.00
CA VAL A 47 -22.55 1.81 1.58
C VAL A 47 -21.32 2.70 1.40
N TRP A 48 -20.79 2.79 0.18
CA TRP A 48 -19.57 3.56 -0.11
C TRP A 48 -19.64 5.03 0.33
N SER A 49 -20.81 5.64 0.25
CA SER A 49 -21.02 7.03 0.67
C SER A 49 -21.02 7.25 2.18
N ASP A 50 -21.11 6.17 2.98
CA ASP A 50 -21.02 6.27 4.44
C ASP A 50 -19.57 6.51 4.92
N LEU A 51 -18.58 6.18 4.09
CA LEU A 51 -17.16 6.25 4.44
C LEU A 51 -16.54 7.61 4.09
N THR A 52 -15.65 8.09 4.97
CA THR A 52 -14.73 9.19 4.65
C THR A 52 -13.73 8.76 3.58
N ALA A 53 -13.03 9.72 2.96
CA ALA A 53 -12.01 9.41 1.96
C ALA A 53 -10.89 8.50 2.53
N LEU A 54 -10.45 8.76 3.77
CA LEU A 54 -9.45 7.95 4.46
C LEU A 54 -9.96 6.53 4.79
N ALA A 55 -11.24 6.40 5.21
CA ALA A 55 -11.84 5.09 5.44
C ALA A 55 -11.97 4.27 4.15
N LYS A 56 -12.20 4.93 3.00
CA LYS A 56 -12.20 4.27 1.68
C LYS A 56 -10.81 3.74 1.33
N GLU A 57 -9.76 4.54 1.48
CA GLU A 57 -8.39 4.08 1.25
C GLU A 57 -7.98 2.95 2.19
N ALA A 58 -8.34 3.04 3.46
CA ALA A 58 -8.09 1.99 4.43
C ALA A 58 -8.77 0.67 4.05
N LEU A 59 -10.04 0.72 3.63
CA LEU A 59 -10.76 -0.46 3.18
C LEU A 59 -10.12 -1.06 1.92
N LEU A 60 -9.78 -0.24 0.93
CA LEU A 60 -9.10 -0.71 -0.28
C LEU A 60 -7.76 -1.37 0.06
N TRP A 61 -6.94 -0.71 0.88
CA TRP A 61 -5.67 -1.24 1.34
C TRP A 61 -5.83 -2.57 2.08
N ASP A 62 -6.75 -2.66 3.03
CA ASP A 62 -6.99 -3.88 3.82
C ASP A 62 -7.34 -5.09 2.94
N MET A 63 -8.07 -4.83 1.85
CA MET A 63 -8.47 -5.83 0.87
C MET A 63 -7.40 -6.12 -0.20
N GLY A 64 -6.26 -5.42 -0.16
CA GLY A 64 -5.22 -5.50 -1.17
C GLY A 64 -5.62 -4.89 -2.51
N LEU A 65 -6.55 -3.95 -2.53
CA LEU A 65 -6.90 -3.20 -3.73
C LEU A 65 -6.06 -1.93 -3.78
N VAL A 66 -5.14 -1.85 -4.74
CA VAL A 66 -4.22 -0.72 -4.88
C VAL A 66 -4.36 -0.12 -6.26
N ARG A 67 -4.30 1.20 -6.35
CA ARG A 67 -4.42 1.92 -7.61
C ARG A 67 -3.28 1.56 -8.55
N ALA A 68 -3.62 1.20 -9.78
CA ALA A 68 -2.69 0.77 -10.82
C ALA A 68 -2.30 1.89 -11.78
N SER A 69 -3.02 3.01 -11.82
CA SER A 69 -2.73 4.12 -12.74
C SER A 69 -2.92 5.48 -12.07
N THR A 70 -2.81 6.57 -12.84
CA THR A 70 -3.19 7.89 -12.35
C THR A 70 -4.70 8.07 -12.16
N PHE A 71 -5.52 7.17 -12.73
CA PHE A 71 -6.97 7.20 -12.60
C PHE A 71 -7.42 6.44 -11.34
N PRO A 72 -8.32 7.03 -10.52
CA PRO A 72 -8.74 6.40 -9.26
C PRO A 72 -9.45 5.05 -9.42
N ASP A 73 -10.22 4.87 -10.49
CA ASP A 73 -11.02 3.64 -10.72
C ASP A 73 -10.17 2.46 -11.21
N ASP A 74 -8.93 2.69 -11.67
CA ASP A 74 -8.02 1.64 -12.10
C ASP A 74 -7.34 1.01 -10.88
N VAL A 75 -7.98 0.00 -10.29
CA VAL A 75 -7.45 -0.75 -9.15
C VAL A 75 -6.99 -2.15 -9.55
N ALA A 76 -5.92 -2.62 -8.91
CA ALA A 76 -5.40 -3.97 -9.07
C ALA A 76 -5.34 -4.69 -7.73
N GLN A 77 -5.49 -6.02 -7.78
CA GLN A 77 -5.36 -6.89 -6.62
C GLN A 77 -3.89 -7.13 -6.28
N VAL A 78 -3.53 -6.89 -5.04
CA VAL A 78 -2.30 -7.32 -4.39
C VAL A 78 -2.60 -8.61 -3.63
N TYR A 79 -1.70 -9.57 -3.76
CA TYR A 79 -1.72 -10.84 -3.07
C TYR A 79 -0.62 -10.86 -2.02
N THR A 80 -0.84 -11.56 -0.93
CA THR A 80 0.13 -11.75 0.16
C THR A 80 0.45 -13.23 0.32
N ALA A 81 1.52 -13.54 1.07
CA ALA A 81 1.91 -14.93 1.30
C ALA A 81 0.77 -15.70 1.99
N CYS A 82 0.40 -16.86 1.45
CA CYS A 82 -0.63 -17.72 2.04
C CYS A 82 -0.25 -18.14 3.47
N ALA A 83 -1.21 -18.04 4.39
CA ALA A 83 -1.06 -18.49 5.77
C ALA A 83 -1.47 -19.97 5.90
N GLY A 84 -0.47 -20.86 5.98
CA GLY A 84 -0.68 -22.29 6.20
C GLY A 84 -1.54 -22.93 5.12
N THR A 85 -2.55 -23.71 5.52
CA THR A 85 -3.45 -24.44 4.60
C THR A 85 -4.76 -23.68 4.31
N SER A 86 -4.94 -22.50 4.90
CA SER A 86 -6.07 -21.65 4.53
C SER A 86 -5.67 -20.93 3.24
N ASN A 87 -6.49 -20.96 2.20
CA ASN A 87 -6.29 -20.23 0.93
C ASN A 87 -6.42 -18.70 1.13
N MET A 88 -5.88 -18.18 2.24
CA MET A 88 -5.97 -16.83 2.75
C MET A 88 -4.54 -16.36 3.03
N GLY A 89 -4.23 -15.16 2.58
CA GLY A 89 -2.92 -14.56 2.75
C GLY A 89 -2.76 -13.88 4.11
N ASP A 90 -1.52 -13.51 4.42
CA ASP A 90 -1.23 -12.55 5.48
C ASP A 90 -1.93 -11.21 5.24
N SER A 91 -1.99 -10.36 6.27
CA SER A 91 -2.57 -9.02 6.15
C SER A 91 -1.71 -8.13 5.26
N MET A 92 -2.33 -7.17 4.57
CA MET A 92 -1.62 -6.08 3.91
C MET A 92 -0.78 -5.25 4.89
N ALA A 93 -1.05 -5.29 6.20
CA ALA A 93 -0.20 -4.64 7.20
C ALA A 93 1.24 -5.20 7.27
N SER A 94 1.47 -6.46 6.86
CA SER A 94 2.76 -7.14 7.04
C SER A 94 3.65 -7.17 5.81
N ILE A 95 3.23 -6.55 4.70
CA ILE A 95 3.95 -6.68 3.41
C ILE A 95 5.23 -5.83 3.32
N ALA A 96 5.45 -4.89 4.24
CA ALA A 96 6.69 -4.13 4.30
C ALA A 96 7.90 -5.07 4.42
N VAL A 97 8.88 -4.87 3.55
CA VAL A 97 10.19 -5.53 3.64
C VAL A 97 11.04 -4.73 4.60
N SER A 98 11.56 -5.36 5.66
CA SER A 98 12.44 -4.67 6.60
C SER A 98 13.77 -4.33 5.96
N GLU A 99 14.49 -3.34 6.51
CA GLU A 99 15.83 -2.97 6.06
C GLU A 99 16.78 -4.18 6.10
N ALA A 100 16.68 -5.00 7.14
CA ALA A 100 17.48 -6.23 7.26
C ALA A 100 17.20 -7.22 6.12
N ALA A 101 15.95 -7.44 5.74
CA ALA A 101 15.59 -8.31 4.63
C ALA A 101 16.02 -7.72 3.28
N PHE A 102 15.87 -6.40 3.10
CA PHE A 102 16.37 -5.68 1.92
C PHE A 102 17.89 -5.85 1.77
N LEU A 103 18.66 -5.62 2.84
CA LEU A 103 20.12 -5.78 2.83
C LEU A 103 20.56 -7.24 2.59
N ALA A 104 19.75 -8.21 3.02
CA ALA A 104 19.99 -9.62 2.77
C ALA A 104 19.62 -10.07 1.34
N SER A 105 18.91 -9.25 0.55
CA SER A 105 18.45 -9.63 -0.78
C SER A 105 19.60 -9.92 -1.76
N GLN A 106 20.72 -9.19 -1.63
CA GLN A 106 21.94 -9.36 -2.42
C GLN A 106 23.18 -8.94 -1.62
N ALA A 107 24.35 -9.49 -1.97
CA ALA A 107 25.59 -9.31 -1.21
C ALA A 107 26.08 -7.84 -1.12
N ASN A 108 25.79 -7.01 -2.12
CA ASN A 108 26.18 -5.61 -2.18
C ASN A 108 24.97 -4.67 -2.05
N ALA A 109 23.86 -5.11 -1.46
CA ALA A 109 22.73 -4.23 -1.19
C ALA A 109 23.16 -3.11 -0.25
N THR A 110 22.75 -1.88 -0.55
CA THR A 110 23.03 -0.71 0.31
C THR A 110 21.82 0.19 0.40
N VAL A 111 21.71 0.88 1.54
CA VAL A 111 20.71 1.91 1.79
C VAL A 111 21.34 3.29 1.82
N ARG A 112 20.53 4.31 1.54
CA ARG A 112 20.83 5.72 1.75
C ARG A 112 19.95 6.23 2.89
N ALA A 113 20.57 6.80 3.90
CA ALA A 113 19.86 7.53 4.93
C ALA A 113 19.35 8.87 4.37
N CYS A 114 18.06 9.12 4.55
CA CYS A 114 17.37 10.34 4.16
C CYS A 114 16.74 11.00 5.38
N ALA A 115 16.71 12.34 5.40
CA ALA A 115 16.00 13.08 6.43
C ALA A 115 14.49 13.02 6.16
N GLY A 116 13.72 12.49 7.11
CA GLY A 116 12.26 12.55 7.16
C GLY A 116 11.80 13.48 8.28
N ALA A 117 10.49 13.77 8.32
CA ALA A 117 9.93 14.71 9.29
C ALA A 117 10.11 14.27 10.74
N ASP A 118 10.04 12.96 10.98
CA ASP A 118 10.14 12.34 12.32
C ASP A 118 11.51 11.68 12.57
N GLY A 119 12.51 12.02 11.74
CA GLY A 119 13.87 11.50 11.82
C GLY A 119 14.33 10.85 10.52
N ASN A 120 15.50 10.21 10.58
CA ASN A 120 16.06 9.58 9.41
C ASN A 120 15.32 8.28 9.06
N TYR A 121 15.15 8.03 7.77
CA TYR A 121 14.63 6.80 7.21
C TYR A 121 15.54 6.33 6.08
N SER A 122 15.50 5.04 5.77
CA SER A 122 16.32 4.42 4.73
C SER A 122 15.58 4.31 3.40
N ARG A 123 16.26 4.68 2.32
CA ARG A 123 15.85 4.38 0.93
C ARG A 123 16.84 3.45 0.27
N GLN A 124 16.41 2.75 -0.77
CA GLN A 124 17.31 1.96 -1.61
C GLN A 124 18.41 2.86 -2.21
N GLU A 125 19.67 2.48 -2.00
CA GLU A 125 20.81 3.04 -2.74
C GLU A 125 21.29 2.07 -3.81
N ASN A 126 21.44 0.79 -3.48
CA ASN A 126 21.84 -0.24 -4.43
C ASN A 126 21.06 -1.53 -4.18
N ALA A 127 20.28 -1.96 -5.16
CA ALA A 127 19.71 -3.30 -5.23
C ALA A 127 19.23 -3.59 -6.65
N HIS A 128 19.44 -4.81 -7.14
CA HIS A 128 18.85 -5.26 -8.40
C HIS A 128 17.44 -5.80 -8.13
N GLY A 129 16.45 -5.38 -8.92
CA GLY A 129 15.05 -5.77 -8.70
C GLY A 129 14.84 -7.29 -8.71
N MET A 130 15.62 -8.02 -9.51
CA MET A 130 15.61 -9.49 -9.48
C MET A 130 15.92 -10.07 -8.09
N PHE A 131 16.87 -9.50 -7.35
CA PHE A 131 17.27 -10.07 -6.06
C PHE A 131 16.31 -9.62 -4.95
N LEU A 132 15.77 -8.42 -5.08
CA LEU A 132 14.71 -7.93 -4.22
C LEU A 132 13.47 -8.83 -4.26
N GLY A 133 13.16 -9.40 -5.43
CA GLY A 133 12.11 -10.42 -5.61
C GLY A 133 12.20 -11.64 -4.68
N LYS A 134 13.37 -11.94 -4.10
CA LYS A 134 13.55 -13.07 -3.15
C LYS A 134 13.01 -12.77 -1.74
N VAL A 135 12.82 -11.50 -1.41
CA VAL A 135 12.48 -11.06 -0.04
C VAL A 135 11.16 -10.29 0.02
N VAL A 136 10.46 -10.13 -1.11
CA VAL A 136 9.14 -9.50 -1.15
C VAL A 136 8.12 -10.31 -0.36
N LYS A 137 7.07 -9.63 0.09
CA LYS A 137 5.96 -10.24 0.84
C LYS A 137 4.60 -10.08 0.16
N CYS A 138 4.61 -9.60 -1.09
CA CYS A 138 3.43 -9.42 -1.91
C CYS A 138 3.70 -9.80 -3.36
N ALA A 139 2.62 -10.10 -4.09
CA ALA A 139 2.61 -10.29 -5.53
C ALA A 139 1.47 -9.49 -6.18
N VAL A 140 1.66 -9.10 -7.43
CA VAL A 140 0.69 -8.33 -8.22
C VAL A 140 0.52 -8.99 -9.58
N PRO A 141 -0.69 -9.05 -10.17
CA PRO A 141 -0.88 -9.48 -11.55
C PRO A 141 0.04 -8.73 -12.50
N LEU A 142 0.28 -9.30 -13.68
CA LEU A 142 0.88 -8.52 -14.74
C LEU A 142 -0.05 -7.38 -15.14
N LEU A 143 0.43 -6.15 -14.96
CA LEU A 143 -0.29 -4.94 -15.32
C LEU A 143 0.23 -4.41 -16.65
N PRO A 144 -0.66 -3.93 -17.54
CA PRO A 144 -0.25 -3.32 -18.80
C PRO A 144 0.69 -2.13 -18.59
N ASP A 145 1.69 -2.01 -19.45
CA ASP A 145 2.65 -0.90 -19.45
C ASP A 145 1.97 0.46 -19.70
N THR A 146 0.79 0.45 -20.35
CA THR A 146 -0.02 1.63 -20.60
C THR A 146 -0.67 2.20 -19.35
N THR A 147 -0.99 1.35 -18.36
CA THR A 147 -1.57 1.78 -17.08
C THR A 147 -0.49 1.92 -16.00
N THR A 148 0.55 1.08 -16.07
CA THR A 148 1.72 1.07 -15.17
C THR A 148 3.01 1.34 -15.93
N PRO A 149 3.29 2.60 -16.31
CA PRO A 149 4.52 2.93 -17.03
C PRO A 149 5.76 2.60 -16.18
N ASN A 150 6.86 2.28 -16.87
CA ASN A 150 8.11 1.92 -16.20
C ASN A 150 8.66 3.08 -15.35
N SER A 151 9.07 2.76 -14.14
CA SER A 151 9.57 3.68 -13.13
C SER A 151 11.07 3.52 -12.91
N TYR A 152 11.75 4.67 -12.81
CA TYR A 152 13.16 4.76 -12.41
C TYR A 152 13.31 5.21 -10.94
N ALA A 153 12.22 5.13 -10.16
CA ALA A 153 12.23 5.38 -8.73
C ALA A 153 12.89 4.23 -7.95
N SER A 154 13.03 4.43 -6.64
CA SER A 154 13.41 3.34 -5.74
C SER A 154 12.33 2.26 -5.72
N MET A 155 12.74 0.99 -5.55
CA MET A 155 11.85 -0.17 -5.39
C MET A 155 11.63 -0.54 -3.91
N TRP A 156 12.36 0.09 -3.00
CA TRP A 156 12.26 -0.11 -1.55
C TRP A 156 12.62 1.17 -0.79
N ALA A 157 11.86 1.45 0.26
CA ALA A 157 12.12 2.51 1.22
C ALA A 157 11.31 2.28 2.49
N GLN A 158 11.86 2.69 3.63
CA GLN A 158 11.10 2.87 4.87
C GLN A 158 10.16 4.07 4.77
N ASP A 159 9.12 4.07 5.59
CA ASP A 159 8.22 5.23 5.73
C ASP A 159 8.94 6.42 6.40
N GLY A 160 8.94 7.57 5.74
CA GLY A 160 9.48 8.84 6.22
C GLY A 160 8.46 9.98 6.20
N LEU A 161 7.17 9.68 6.06
CA LEU A 161 6.09 10.66 6.03
C LEU A 161 5.79 11.13 7.46
N ASP A 162 5.44 12.40 7.65
CA ASP A 162 4.96 12.89 8.94
C ASP A 162 3.57 12.35 9.33
N ALA A 163 3.18 12.61 10.57
CA ALA A 163 1.90 12.16 11.15
C ALA A 163 0.65 12.82 10.55
N THR A 164 0.79 13.85 9.71
CA THR A 164 -0.32 14.59 9.10
C THR A 164 -0.44 14.37 7.59
N THR A 165 0.56 13.74 6.99
CA THR A 165 0.63 13.47 5.56
C THR A 165 -0.12 12.18 5.22
N VAL A 166 -1.08 12.30 4.32
CA VAL A 166 -1.90 11.20 3.81
C VAL A 166 -1.07 10.42 2.77
N PRO A 167 -0.76 9.13 3.00
CA PRO A 167 -0.11 8.31 1.98
C PRO A 167 -1.09 7.99 0.85
N ASP A 168 -0.62 7.94 -0.39
CA ASP A 168 -1.42 7.56 -1.57
C ASP A 168 -0.82 6.29 -2.21
N PRO A 169 -1.32 5.09 -1.86
CA PRO A 169 -0.78 3.83 -2.36
C PRO A 169 -1.05 3.64 -3.86
N ARG A 170 0.03 3.59 -4.65
CA ARG A 170 -0.02 3.32 -6.09
C ARG A 170 1.02 2.31 -6.53
N LEU A 171 0.65 1.46 -7.47
CA LEU A 171 1.56 0.51 -8.12
C LEU A 171 2.43 1.20 -9.16
N TRP A 172 3.70 0.84 -9.15
CA TRP A 172 4.70 1.26 -10.13
C TRP A 172 5.39 0.04 -10.71
N ARG A 173 5.56 0.03 -12.02
CA ARG A 173 6.32 -0.99 -12.73
C ARG A 173 7.81 -0.68 -12.64
N HIS A 174 8.62 -1.66 -12.31
CA HIS A 174 10.08 -1.59 -12.38
C HIS A 174 10.61 -2.70 -13.28
N GLU A 175 10.99 -2.29 -14.48
CA GLU A 175 11.56 -3.15 -15.50
C GLU A 175 12.87 -2.56 -16.00
N TRP A 176 13.86 -3.44 -16.14
CA TRP A 176 15.15 -3.06 -16.68
C TRP A 176 15.61 -4.10 -17.69
N HIS A 177 16.09 -3.61 -18.83
CA HIS A 177 16.70 -4.42 -19.89
C HIS A 177 18.11 -3.89 -20.11
N SER A 178 19.12 -4.73 -19.92
CA SER A 178 20.51 -4.33 -20.15
C SER A 178 21.28 -5.42 -20.87
N ILE A 179 22.06 -5.02 -21.86
CA ILE A 179 22.94 -5.92 -22.61
C ILE A 179 24.03 -6.41 -21.66
N GLY A 180 24.10 -7.73 -21.42
CA GLY A 180 25.10 -8.34 -20.54
C GLY A 180 24.66 -8.50 -19.08
N PHE A 181 23.47 -8.04 -18.71
CA PHE A 181 22.87 -8.29 -17.39
C PHE A 181 21.48 -8.94 -17.55
N PRO A 182 21.03 -9.75 -16.59
CA PRO A 182 19.68 -10.27 -16.61
C PRO A 182 18.64 -9.15 -16.56
N SER A 183 17.76 -9.10 -17.55
CA SER A 183 16.57 -8.25 -17.50
C SER A 183 15.68 -8.68 -16.32
N PHE A 184 14.97 -7.75 -15.69
CA PHE A 184 14.05 -8.07 -14.59
C PHE A 184 12.73 -7.32 -14.70
N LEU A 185 11.68 -7.88 -14.09
CA LEU A 185 10.40 -7.23 -13.87
C LEU A 185 9.98 -7.41 -12.41
N LEU A 186 9.60 -6.31 -11.77
CA LEU A 186 9.09 -6.21 -10.41
C LEU A 186 8.05 -5.09 -10.38
N TYR A 187 7.09 -5.16 -9.45
CA TYR A 187 6.25 -4.03 -9.10
C TYR A 187 6.64 -3.48 -7.73
N ALA A 188 6.35 -2.22 -7.47
CA ALA A 188 6.43 -1.66 -6.13
C ALA A 188 5.17 -0.85 -5.83
N ILE A 189 4.71 -0.90 -4.59
CA ILE A 189 3.67 0.00 -4.09
C ILE A 189 4.36 1.19 -3.46
N HIS A 190 4.12 2.37 -4.00
CA HIS A 190 4.63 3.62 -3.47
C HIS A 190 3.51 4.33 -2.73
N THR A 191 3.84 4.97 -1.61
CA THR A 191 2.89 5.72 -0.78
C THR A 191 3.11 7.23 -0.85
N VAL A 192 3.83 7.70 -1.89
CA VAL A 192 4.04 9.14 -2.12
C VAL A 192 2.68 9.83 -2.25
N PRO A 193 2.41 10.92 -1.51
CA PRO A 193 1.11 11.58 -1.58
C PRO A 193 0.84 12.10 -3.00
N ALA A 194 -0.44 12.12 -3.39
CA ALA A 194 -0.88 12.29 -4.79
C ALA A 194 -0.36 13.56 -5.48
N GLN A 195 -0.11 14.61 -4.71
CA GLN A 195 0.39 15.92 -5.13
C GLN A 195 1.92 15.99 -5.33
N PHE A 196 2.67 14.96 -4.93
CA PHE A 196 4.12 14.92 -5.05
C PHE A 196 4.59 13.92 -6.12
N ALA A 197 5.69 14.26 -6.77
CA ALA A 197 6.39 13.33 -7.63
C ALA A 197 7.25 12.38 -6.79
N GLU A 198 7.30 11.11 -7.21
CA GLU A 198 8.20 10.13 -6.60
C GLU A 198 9.67 10.48 -6.88
N THR A 199 10.53 10.19 -5.90
CA THR A 199 11.96 10.44 -5.99
C THR A 199 12.69 9.30 -6.71
N ALA A 200 13.58 9.67 -7.63
CA ALA A 200 14.41 8.74 -8.39
C ALA A 200 15.23 7.79 -7.51
N TRP A 201 15.62 6.65 -8.07
CA TRP A 201 16.51 5.68 -7.45
C TRP A 201 17.83 6.31 -6.96
N GLY A 202 18.31 5.88 -5.79
CA GLY A 202 19.58 6.35 -5.20
C GLY A 202 19.56 7.82 -4.76
N LYS A 203 18.38 8.41 -4.59
CA LYS A 203 18.18 9.80 -4.14
C LYS A 203 17.25 9.89 -2.93
N CYS A 204 17.46 10.92 -2.13
CA CYS A 204 16.49 11.37 -1.15
C CYS A 204 15.55 12.41 -1.77
N PRO A 205 14.28 12.46 -1.34
CA PRO A 205 13.38 13.56 -1.67
C PRO A 205 13.99 14.92 -1.29
N SER A 206 13.52 15.98 -1.95
CA SER A 206 13.87 17.34 -1.53
C SER A 206 13.32 17.63 -0.13
N ALA A 207 13.85 18.66 0.53
CA ALA A 207 13.38 19.06 1.86
C ALA A 207 11.89 19.47 1.91
N THR A 208 11.26 19.68 0.75
CA THR A 208 9.84 20.07 0.61
C THR A 208 8.95 18.91 0.15
N SER A 209 9.52 17.73 -0.09
CA SER A 209 8.78 16.54 -0.53
C SER A 209 8.90 15.45 0.53
N PRO A 210 7.81 14.75 0.86
CA PRO A 210 7.81 13.81 1.96
C PRO A 210 8.47 12.48 1.56
N GLY A 211 9.04 11.76 2.53
CA GLY A 211 9.65 10.45 2.33
C GLY A 211 8.63 9.33 2.41
N SER A 212 8.30 8.67 1.29
CA SER A 212 7.27 7.62 1.27
C SER A 212 7.82 6.21 1.53
N LEU A 213 6.97 5.37 2.12
CA LEU A 213 7.15 3.91 2.12
C LEU A 213 7.07 3.39 0.69
N ILE A 214 7.99 2.49 0.32
CA ILE A 214 7.97 1.77 -0.95
C ILE A 214 8.07 0.27 -0.68
N VAL A 215 7.04 -0.47 -1.07
CA VAL A 215 6.93 -1.91 -0.85
C VAL A 215 7.11 -2.69 -2.15
N PRO A 216 8.21 -3.44 -2.32
CA PRO A 216 8.40 -4.26 -3.51
C PRO A 216 7.49 -5.48 -3.49
N CYS A 217 6.90 -5.80 -4.65
CA CYS A 217 6.09 -6.98 -4.91
C CYS A 217 6.59 -7.73 -6.16
N THR A 218 6.48 -9.06 -6.15
CA THR A 218 6.77 -9.88 -7.33
C THR A 218 5.57 -9.91 -8.30
N VAL A 219 5.73 -10.56 -9.45
CA VAL A 219 4.63 -10.81 -10.38
C VAL A 219 3.90 -12.09 -9.98
N TYR A 220 2.59 -12.01 -9.84
CA TYR A 220 1.72 -13.14 -9.57
C TYR A 220 1.69 -14.08 -10.78
N LYS A 221 2.05 -15.34 -10.57
CA LYS A 221 2.10 -16.41 -11.60
C LYS A 221 2.91 -16.01 -12.84
N PRO A 222 4.26 -15.95 -12.73
CA PRO A 222 5.11 -15.41 -13.77
C PRO A 222 5.37 -16.38 -14.96
N SER A 223 4.34 -16.93 -15.59
CA SER A 223 4.48 -17.67 -16.85
C SER A 223 4.68 -16.78 -18.08
N ASN A 224 5.65 -17.11 -18.95
CA ASN A 224 5.90 -16.51 -20.28
C ASN A 224 6.48 -15.06 -20.29
N TYR A 225 7.52 -14.79 -19.50
CA TYR A 225 8.21 -13.47 -19.49
C TYR A 225 9.58 -13.54 -20.13
N SER A 226 9.93 -12.51 -20.90
CA SER A 226 11.32 -12.29 -21.37
C SER A 226 12.25 -11.80 -20.26
N SER A 227 11.67 -11.20 -19.21
CA SER A 227 12.37 -10.65 -18.05
C SER A 227 12.38 -11.64 -16.88
N MET A 228 13.45 -11.66 -16.09
CA MET A 228 13.52 -12.50 -14.90
C MET A 228 12.61 -11.96 -13.79
N VAL A 229 11.74 -12.82 -13.28
CA VAL A 229 10.90 -12.54 -12.11
C VAL A 229 11.28 -13.52 -11.02
N PHE A 230 11.78 -13.01 -9.89
CA PHE A 230 12.05 -13.81 -8.71
C PHE A 230 10.93 -13.63 -7.69
N SER A 231 10.65 -14.71 -6.97
CA SER A 231 9.72 -14.78 -5.86
C SER A 231 10.42 -15.51 -4.71
N PRO A 232 10.05 -15.30 -3.44
CA PRO A 232 10.58 -16.11 -2.36
C PRO A 232 10.24 -17.59 -2.60
N PRO A 233 11.13 -18.52 -2.25
CA PRO A 233 10.93 -19.94 -2.48
C PRO A 233 9.76 -20.47 -1.65
N ASN A 234 8.97 -21.38 -2.23
CA ASN A 234 7.84 -22.05 -1.57
C ASN A 234 6.74 -21.11 -1.04
N VAL A 235 6.61 -19.92 -1.61
CA VAL A 235 5.51 -19.00 -1.28
C VAL A 235 4.41 -19.15 -2.32
N GLU A 236 3.21 -19.47 -1.85
CA GLU A 236 1.98 -19.29 -2.60
C GLU A 236 1.37 -17.93 -2.26
N TRP A 237 0.69 -17.33 -3.24
CA TRP A 237 0.12 -15.99 -3.15
C TRP A 237 -1.40 -16.07 -3.07
N CYS A 238 -1.97 -15.56 -1.98
CA CYS A 238 -3.40 -15.60 -1.65
C CYS A 238 -3.97 -14.19 -1.53
N LEU A 239 -5.31 -14.07 -1.56
CA LEU A 239 -5.98 -12.81 -1.22
C LEU A 239 -5.66 -12.45 0.23
N PRO A 240 -5.39 -11.17 0.55
CA PRO A 240 -5.06 -10.78 1.91
C PRO A 240 -6.21 -11.05 2.87
N ARG A 241 -5.87 -11.46 4.10
CA ARG A 241 -6.86 -11.58 5.16
C ARG A 241 -7.32 -10.17 5.60
N PRO A 242 -8.63 -9.90 5.65
CA PRO A 242 -9.14 -8.67 6.23
C PRO A 242 -8.68 -8.49 7.68
N SER A 243 -8.35 -7.26 8.07
CA SER A 243 -7.90 -6.97 9.43
C SER A 243 -9.06 -6.73 10.39
N THR A 244 -8.87 -7.16 11.64
CA THR A 244 -9.80 -6.82 12.74
C THR A 244 -9.81 -5.31 13.02
N ALA A 245 -8.75 -4.58 12.67
CA ALA A 245 -8.66 -3.14 12.82
C ALA A 245 -9.63 -2.42 11.88
N MET A 246 -9.71 -2.86 10.62
CA MET A 246 -10.66 -2.32 9.65
C MET A 246 -12.10 -2.67 10.05
N ASP A 247 -12.36 -3.89 10.51
CA ASP A 247 -13.69 -4.31 10.98
C ASP A 247 -14.20 -3.47 12.15
N ALA A 248 -13.32 -3.20 13.12
CA ALA A 248 -13.64 -2.34 14.24
C ALA A 248 -13.91 -0.90 13.80
N TRP A 249 -13.25 -0.41 12.74
CA TRP A 249 -13.51 0.92 12.21
C TRP A 249 -14.83 0.98 11.44
N LEU A 250 -15.14 0.00 10.60
CA LEU A 250 -16.43 -0.11 9.91
C LEU A 250 -17.59 -0.20 10.91
N ALA A 251 -17.46 -0.99 11.98
CA ALA A 251 -18.45 -1.04 13.05
C ALA A 251 -18.69 0.34 13.70
N ALA A 252 -17.63 1.09 13.99
CA ALA A 252 -17.75 2.43 14.55
C ALA A 252 -18.45 3.41 13.60
N ILE A 253 -18.20 3.31 12.28
CA ILE A 253 -18.90 4.11 11.26
C ILE A 253 -20.39 3.76 11.22
N HIS A 254 -20.72 2.47 11.26
CA HIS A 254 -22.11 2.00 11.33
C HIS A 254 -22.83 2.55 12.57
N ASP A 255 -22.20 2.46 13.74
CA ASP A 255 -22.81 2.95 14.99
C ASP A 255 -23.04 4.47 14.91
N ALA A 256 -22.07 5.23 14.42
CA ALA A 256 -22.22 6.68 14.22
C ALA A 256 -23.36 7.04 13.24
N LYS A 257 -23.58 6.24 12.19
CA LYS A 257 -24.69 6.40 11.24
C LYS A 257 -26.04 6.17 11.93
N THR A 258 -26.20 5.04 12.62
CA THR A 258 -27.48 4.71 13.30
C THR A 258 -27.86 5.73 14.37
N HIS A 259 -26.88 6.29 15.09
CA HIS A 259 -27.13 7.35 16.08
C HIS A 259 -27.56 8.69 15.45
N ARG A 260 -27.15 8.99 14.20
CA ARG A 260 -27.64 10.18 13.48
C ARG A 260 -29.07 9.99 12.97
N ASP A 261 -29.45 8.77 12.64
CA ASP A 261 -30.78 8.43 12.10
C ASP A 261 -31.84 8.24 13.19
N THR A 262 -31.46 8.23 14.47
CA THR A 262 -32.40 8.17 15.59
C THR A 262 -32.91 9.59 15.90
N PRO A 263 -34.21 9.90 15.75
CA PRO A 263 -34.74 11.22 16.08
C PRO A 263 -34.53 11.53 17.56
N ASP A 264 -34.08 12.75 17.88
CA ASP A 264 -33.98 13.21 19.25
C ASP A 264 -35.38 13.21 19.90
N PRO A 265 -35.63 12.40 20.95
CA PRO A 265 -36.93 12.36 21.61
C PRO A 265 -37.32 13.71 22.26
N ALA A 266 -36.39 14.65 22.38
CA ALA A 266 -36.66 16.00 22.88
C ALA A 266 -37.41 16.92 21.88
N SER A 267 -37.58 16.51 20.62
CA SER A 267 -38.24 17.34 19.59
C SER A 267 -39.78 17.21 19.55
N CYS A 268 -40.37 16.29 20.32
CA CYS A 268 -41.83 16.06 20.34
C CYS A 268 -42.59 16.80 21.45
N CYS A 269 -41.93 17.67 22.24
CA CYS A 269 -42.56 18.36 23.38
C CYS A 269 -42.57 19.88 23.21
N TRP A 270 -43.09 20.39 22.09
CA TRP A 270 -43.62 21.75 22.02
C TRP A 270 -44.92 21.72 21.22
N GLY A 271 -46.02 21.51 21.94
CA GLY A 271 -47.40 21.73 21.49
C GLY A 271 -47.96 22.99 22.12
#